data_AF-A0A527ZNR9-F1
#
_entry.id   AF-A0A527ZNR9-F1
#
_cell.length_a   1.000
_cell.length_b   1.000
_cell.length_c   1.000
_cell.angle_alpha   90.00
_cell.angle_beta   90.00
_cell.angle_gamma   90.00
#
_symmetry.space_group_name_H-M   'P 1'
#
loop_
_entity.id
_entity.type
_entity.pdbx_description
1 polymer ?
#
loop_
_entity_poly.entity_id
_entity_poly.type
_entity_poly.pdbx_seq_one_letter_code
_entity_poly.pdbx_strand_id
1 'polypeptide(L)'
;MSERLNIGPLQPGETAPNVVLDAITREGKIAIDDFRGEKPVLVGLYRGLHCPFCRRHIAMLSQLTPALNEKGIESLTVVNTPIERARLYLRYHPMLGLLAASDPERTSHRAFG
;
A
#
# COMPACT_ATOMS: atom_id res chain seq x y z
N MET A 1 -1.09 28.80 9.58
CA MET A 1 -2.35 28.35 8.93
C MET A 1 -2.71 27.02 9.57
N SER A 2 -3.86 26.97 10.24
CA SER A 2 -4.27 25.88 11.14
C SER A 2 -4.31 24.53 10.41
N GLU A 3 -3.40 23.61 10.77
CA GLU A 3 -3.50 22.20 10.40
C GLU A 3 -4.76 21.62 11.05
N ARG A 4 -5.72 21.21 10.23
CA ARG A 4 -6.89 20.49 10.74
C ARG A 4 -6.40 19.15 11.27
N LEU A 5 -6.50 18.96 12.58
CA LEU A 5 -6.61 17.66 13.22
C LEU A 5 -7.93 17.03 12.72
N ASN A 6 -7.90 16.39 11.55
CA ASN A 6 -9.04 15.63 11.04
C ASN A 6 -9.01 14.26 11.73
N ILE A 7 -9.69 14.15 12.88
CA ILE A 7 -9.71 12.95 13.74
C ILE A 7 -10.74 11.91 13.22
N GLY A 8 -10.87 11.76 11.90
CA GLY A 8 -11.87 10.90 11.28
C GLY A 8 -11.36 10.28 9.98
N PRO A 9 -12.01 9.19 9.51
CA PRO A 9 -11.63 8.52 8.26
C PRO A 9 -11.70 9.48 7.08
N LEU A 10 -10.79 9.30 6.13
CA LEU A 10 -10.76 10.00 4.85
C LEU A 10 -12.11 9.80 4.14
N GLN A 11 -12.72 10.89 3.69
CA GLN A 11 -14.03 10.86 3.03
C GLN A 11 -13.90 10.77 1.50
N PRO A 12 -14.88 10.20 0.79
CA PRO A 12 -14.92 10.23 -0.66
C PRO A 12 -14.83 11.66 -1.21
N GLY A 13 -13.94 11.87 -2.18
CA GLY A 13 -13.68 13.18 -2.77
C GLY A 13 -12.63 14.01 -2.03
N GLU A 14 -12.23 13.62 -0.81
CA GLU A 14 -11.08 14.24 -0.15
C GLU A 14 -9.76 13.82 -0.81
N THR A 15 -8.77 14.71 -0.71
CA THR A 15 -7.44 14.45 -1.22
C THR A 15 -6.79 13.34 -0.39
N ALA A 16 -6.45 12.22 -1.04
CA ALA A 16 -5.71 11.15 -0.38
C ALA A 16 -4.40 11.72 0.22
N PRO A 17 -4.10 11.42 1.50
CA PRO A 17 -2.90 11.95 2.15
C PRO A 17 -1.65 11.36 1.52
N ASN A 18 -0.58 12.16 1.45
CA ASN A 18 0.71 11.62 1.04
C ASN A 18 1.37 10.89 2.21
N VAL A 19 1.78 9.64 1.96
CA VAL A 19 2.61 8.86 2.87
C VAL A 19 3.78 8.28 2.09
N VAL A 20 4.97 8.38 2.67
CA VAL A 20 6.22 7.89 2.07
C VAL A 20 6.69 6.68 2.84
N LEU A 21 6.71 5.52 2.19
CA LEU A 21 6.94 4.22 2.80
C LEU A 21 8.10 3.49 2.15
N ASP A 22 8.76 2.61 2.90
CA ASP A 22 9.83 1.77 2.35
C ASP A 22 9.26 0.72 1.39
N ALA A 23 9.84 0.63 0.20
CA ALA A 23 9.41 -0.31 -0.81
C ALA A 23 9.90 -1.73 -0.50
N ILE A 24 8.99 -2.69 -0.57
CA ILE A 24 9.28 -4.11 -0.32
C ILE A 24 9.72 -4.79 -1.62
N THR A 25 9.03 -4.52 -2.74
CA THR A 25 9.23 -5.22 -4.02
C THR A 25 10.13 -4.47 -5.01
N ARG A 26 10.63 -3.29 -4.63
CA ARG A 26 11.66 -2.54 -5.33
C ARG A 26 12.58 -1.85 -4.31
N GLU A 27 13.69 -1.31 -4.77
CA GLU A 27 14.55 -0.48 -3.91
C GLU A 27 13.97 0.92 -3.68
N GLY A 28 14.39 1.54 -2.58
CA GLY A 28 13.99 2.89 -2.20
C GLY A 28 12.61 2.97 -1.54
N LYS A 29 11.90 4.06 -1.83
CA LYS A 29 10.62 4.41 -1.21
C LYS A 29 9.50 4.51 -2.26
N ILE A 30 8.27 4.47 -1.78
CA ILE A 30 7.05 4.73 -2.55
C ILE A 30 6.28 5.83 -1.79
N ALA A 31 5.97 6.92 -2.48
CA ALA A 31 5.04 7.93 -2.01
C ALA A 31 3.69 7.77 -2.73
N ILE A 32 2.58 8.10 -2.05
CA ILE A 32 1.28 8.17 -2.73
C ILE A 32 1.29 9.24 -3.82
N ASP A 33 2.01 10.34 -3.59
CA ASP A 33 2.15 11.41 -4.57
C ASP A 33 2.92 10.99 -5.83
N ASP A 34 3.68 9.88 -5.82
CA ASP A 34 4.34 9.36 -7.02
C ASP A 34 3.34 8.97 -8.13
N PHE A 35 2.06 8.76 -7.78
CA PHE A 35 1.00 8.39 -8.72
C PHE A 35 0.06 9.56 -9.05
N ARG A 36 0.11 10.64 -8.28
CA ARG A 36 -0.87 11.72 -8.34
C ARG A 36 -0.74 12.47 -9.67
N GLY A 37 -1.85 12.58 -10.40
CA GLY A 37 -1.89 13.23 -11.72
C GLY A 37 -1.38 12.36 -12.86
N GLU A 38 -0.74 11.22 -12.57
CA GLU A 38 -0.21 10.29 -13.56
C GLU A 38 -1.17 9.12 -13.82
N LYS A 39 -1.66 8.47 -12.76
CA LYS A 39 -2.56 7.31 -12.86
C LYS A 39 -3.39 7.10 -11.59
N PRO A 40 -4.60 6.53 -11.69
CA PRO A 40 -5.33 6.08 -10.51
C PRO A 40 -4.58 4.95 -9.80
N VAL A 41 -4.61 4.97 -8.47
CA VAL A 41 -3.99 3.93 -7.64
C VAL A 41 -5.02 3.34 -6.66
N LEU A 42 -5.12 2.02 -6.64
CA LEU A 42 -5.84 1.26 -5.63
C LEU A 42 -4.88 0.95 -4.47
N VAL A 43 -5.12 1.55 -3.31
CA VAL A 43 -4.31 1.34 -2.11
C VAL A 43 -4.99 0.33 -1.19
N GLY A 44 -4.33 -0.79 -0.95
CA GLY A 44 -4.77 -1.80 0.02
C GLY A 44 -3.98 -1.68 1.32
N LEU A 45 -4.64 -1.31 2.43
CA LEU A 45 -4.04 -1.24 3.76
C LEU A 45 -4.30 -2.54 4.53
N TYR A 46 -3.23 -3.21 4.98
CA TYR A 46 -3.31 -4.51 5.64
C TYR A 46 -2.57 -4.56 6.97
N ARG A 47 -3.14 -5.29 7.94
CA ARG A 47 -2.52 -5.53 9.27
C ARG A 47 -1.11 -6.12 9.19
N GLY A 48 -0.83 -6.93 8.17
CA GLY A 48 0.51 -7.48 7.93
C GLY A 48 0.52 -8.94 7.48
N LEU A 49 1.70 -9.42 7.11
CA LEU A 49 1.93 -10.75 6.53
C LEU A 49 1.82 -11.88 7.56
N HIS A 50 1.80 -11.57 8.86
CA HIS A 50 1.49 -12.53 9.92
C HIS A 50 0.00 -12.96 9.90
N CYS A 51 -0.89 -12.13 9.35
CA CYS A 51 -2.32 -12.40 9.34
C CYS A 51 -2.70 -13.30 8.15
N PRO A 52 -3.34 -14.47 8.36
CA PRO A 52 -3.72 -15.37 7.27
C PRO A 52 -4.75 -14.76 6.30
N PHE A 53 -5.66 -13.92 6.79
CA PHE A 53 -6.64 -13.22 5.94
C PHE A 53 -5.97 -12.17 5.06
N CYS A 54 -5.05 -11.38 5.62
CA CYS A 54 -4.30 -10.39 4.84
C CYS A 54 -3.51 -11.07 3.74
N ARG A 55 -2.82 -12.19 4.03
CA ARG A 55 -2.08 -12.95 3.01
C ARG A 55 -2.97 -13.43 1.86
N ARG A 56 -4.17 -13.93 2.15
CA ARG A 56 -5.14 -14.34 1.11
C ARG A 56 -5.58 -13.16 0.25
N HIS A 57 -5.88 -12.02 0.85
CA HIS A 57 -6.31 -10.83 0.11
C HIS A 57 -5.18 -10.24 -0.75
N ILE A 58 -3.95 -10.21 -0.24
CA ILE A 58 -2.78 -9.73 -0.99
C ILE A 58 -2.49 -10.66 -2.17
N ALA A 59 -2.58 -11.98 -1.96
CA ALA A 59 -2.42 -12.95 -3.06
C ALA A 59 -3.50 -12.77 -4.14
N MET A 60 -4.75 -12.54 -3.75
CA MET A 60 -5.84 -12.22 -4.69
C MET A 60 -5.57 -10.92 -5.44
N LEU A 61 -5.14 -9.87 -4.73
CA LEU A 61 -4.82 -8.58 -5.37
C LEU A 61 -3.69 -8.75 -6.40
N SER A 62 -2.62 -9.49 -6.08
CA SER A 62 -1.54 -9.79 -7.02
C SER A 62 -2.02 -10.52 -8.28
N GLN A 63 -3.00 -11.43 -8.16
CA GLN A 63 -3.61 -12.09 -9.32
C GLN A 63 -4.45 -11.14 -10.17
N LEU A 64 -5.04 -10.12 -9.55
CA LEU A 64 -5.85 -9.10 -10.23
C LEU A 64 -5.02 -7.95 -10.81
N THR A 65 -3.78 -7.74 -10.34
CA THR A 65 -2.91 -6.65 -10.78
C THR A 65 -2.77 -6.53 -12.30
N PRO A 66 -2.59 -7.62 -13.09
CA PRO A 66 -2.55 -7.49 -14.56
C PRO A 66 -3.81 -6.84 -15.15
N ALA A 67 -4.99 -7.26 -14.70
CA ALA A 67 -6.26 -6.72 -15.18
C ALA A 67 -6.51 -5.26 -14.73
N LEU A 68 -5.98 -4.87 -13.56
CA LEU A 68 -5.98 -3.47 -13.11
C LEU A 68 -5.05 -2.62 -13.98
N ASN A 69 -3.84 -3.12 -14.24
CA ASN A 69 -2.84 -2.45 -15.07
C ASN A 69 -3.33 -2.23 -16.51
N GLU A 70 -4.03 -3.21 -17.10
CA GLU A 70 -4.69 -3.07 -18.42
C GLU A 70 -5.73 -1.94 -18.45
N LYS A 71 -6.31 -1.58 -17.30
CA LYS A 71 -7.24 -0.45 -17.15
C LYS A 71 -6.52 0.84 -16.74
N GLY A 72 -5.20 0.85 -16.70
CA GLY A 72 -4.39 1.99 -16.27
C GLY A 72 -4.41 2.23 -14.76
N ILE A 73 -4.85 1.27 -13.95
CA ILE A 73 -4.93 1.38 -12.49
C ILE A 73 -3.72 0.67 -11.87
N GLU A 74 -2.95 1.39 -11.07
CA GLU A 74 -1.89 0.79 -10.26
C GLU A 74 -2.45 0.19 -8.97
N SER A 75 -1.83 -0.86 -8.45
CA SER A 75 -2.22 -1.43 -7.15
C SER A 75 -1.06 -1.37 -6.17
N LEU A 76 -1.25 -0.69 -5.03
CA LEU A 76 -0.26 -0.57 -3.96
C LEU A 76 -0.72 -1.32 -2.71
N THR A 77 0.02 -2.36 -2.32
CA THR A 77 -0.18 -3.07 -1.05
C THR A 77 0.65 -2.45 0.06
N VAL A 78 0.02 -2.02 1.15
CA VAL A 78 0.71 -1.53 2.35
C VAL A 78 0.51 -2.51 3.50
N VAL A 79 1.60 -2.96 4.11
CA VAL A 79 1.57 -3.89 5.24
C VAL A 79 2.28 -3.30 6.46
N ASN A 80 1.75 -3.52 7.66
CA ASN A 80 2.43 -3.10 8.90
C ASN A 80 3.60 -4.03 9.30
N THR A 81 4.05 -4.90 8.38
CA THR A 81 5.15 -5.84 8.65
C THR A 81 6.47 -5.12 8.44
N PRO A 82 7.42 -5.15 9.39
CA PRO A 82 8.73 -4.53 9.22
C PRO A 82 9.41 -4.95 7.92
N ILE A 83 10.12 -4.01 7.30
CA ILE A 83 10.62 -4.11 5.94
C ILE A 83 11.46 -5.37 5.69
N GLU A 84 12.35 -5.71 6.62
CA GLU A 84 13.23 -6.88 6.51
C GLU A 84 12.41 -8.18 6.52
N ARG A 85 11.39 -8.25 7.39
CA ARG A 85 10.49 -9.41 7.47
C ARG A 85 9.59 -9.52 6.26
N ALA A 86 9.12 -8.39 5.73
CA ALA A 86 8.29 -8.37 4.53
C ALA A 86 9.06 -8.81 3.29
N ARG A 87 10.30 -8.32 3.13
CA ARG A 87 11.22 -8.75 2.06
C ARG A 87 11.55 -10.25 2.18
N LEU A 88 11.82 -10.73 3.39
CA LEU A 88 12.07 -12.16 3.62
C LEU A 88 10.85 -13.01 3.25
N TYR A 89 9.64 -12.58 3.63
CA TYR A 89 8.41 -13.29 3.30
C TYR A 89 8.19 -13.40 1.79
N LEU A 90 8.31 -12.29 1.05
CA LEU A 90 8.11 -12.28 -0.41
C LEU A 90 9.23 -12.99 -1.18
N ARG A 91 10.42 -13.13 -0.59
CA ARG A 91 11.48 -14.00 -1.13
C ARG A 91 11.04 -15.47 -1.19
N TYR A 92 10.33 -15.95 -0.15
CA TYR A 92 9.84 -17.34 -0.09
C TYR A 92 8.45 -17.52 -0.71
N HIS A 93 7.68 -16.44 -0.84
CA HIS A 93 6.32 -16.43 -1.38
C HIS A 93 6.21 -15.34 -2.46
N PRO A 94 6.87 -15.51 -3.62
CA PRO A 94 6.89 -14.49 -4.65
C PRO A 94 5.49 -14.26 -5.22
N MET A 95 5.13 -12.99 -5.38
CA MET A 95 3.86 -12.54 -5.94
C MET A 95 4.17 -11.61 -7.12
N LEU A 96 4.01 -12.14 -8.34
CA LEU A 96 4.37 -11.42 -9.56
C LEU A 96 3.52 -10.17 -9.74
N GLY A 97 4.15 -9.06 -10.14
CA GLY A 97 3.48 -7.78 -10.36
C GLY A 97 3.06 -7.05 -9.08
N LEU A 98 3.25 -7.63 -7.90
CA LEU A 98 2.88 -6.98 -6.64
C LEU A 98 3.78 -5.77 -6.36
N LEU A 99 3.20 -4.58 -6.33
CA LEU A 99 3.84 -3.41 -5.74
C LEU A 99 3.47 -3.33 -4.26
N ALA A 100 4.46 -3.40 -3.38
CA ALA A 100 4.22 -3.40 -1.93
C ALA A 100 5.16 -2.48 -1.17
N ALA A 101 4.63 -1.89 -0.08
CA ALA A 101 5.32 -1.01 0.84
C ALA A 101 5.11 -1.42 2.30
N SER A 102 6.09 -1.10 3.14
CA SER A 102 6.13 -1.43 4.56
C SER A 102 5.79 -0.19 5.41
N ASP A 103 4.82 -0.32 6.32
CA ASP A 103 4.37 0.73 7.24
C ASP A 103 4.26 0.22 8.70
N PRO A 104 5.37 -0.19 9.34
CA PRO A 104 5.34 -0.74 10.70
C PRO A 104 4.77 0.26 11.71
N GLU A 105 4.98 1.55 11.46
CA GLU A 105 4.49 2.63 12.31
C GLU A 105 3.01 2.96 12.11
N ARG A 106 2.31 2.31 11.15
CA ARG A 106 0.88 2.54 10.86
C ARG A 106 0.58 3.99 10.48
N THR A 107 1.52 4.67 9.84
CA THR A 107 1.38 6.06 9.38
C THR A 107 0.30 6.17 8.32
N SER A 108 0.22 5.22 7.38
CA SER A 108 -0.85 5.13 6.38
C SER A 108 -2.22 4.93 7.02
N HIS A 109 -2.34 4.02 7.98
CA HIS A 109 -3.62 3.76 8.64
C HIS A 109 -4.10 5.00 9.41
N ARG A 110 -3.21 5.72 10.11
CA ARG A 110 -3.58 6.98 10.77
C ARG A 110 -3.96 8.09 9.79
N ALA A 111 -3.28 8.17 8.65
CA ALA A 111 -3.52 9.23 7.68
C ALA A 111 -4.85 9.03 6.93
N PHE A 112 -5.17 7.78 6.59
CA PHE A 112 -6.44 7.44 5.90
C PHE A 112 -7.61 7.25 6.87
N GLY A 113 -7.32 6.99 8.16
CA GLY A 113 -8.27 6.85 9.26
C GLY A 113 -8.95 5.49 9.35
#